data_AF-A0AAI9IA98-F1
#
_entry.id   AF-A0AAI9IA98-F1
#
_cell.length_a   1.000
_cell.length_b   1.000
_cell.length_c   1.000
_cell.angle_alpha   90.00
_cell.angle_beta   90.00
_cell.angle_gamma   90.00
#
_symmetry.space_group_name_H-M   'P 1'
#
loop_
_entity.id
_entity.type
_entity.pdbx_description
1 polymer ?
#
loop_
_entity_poly.entity_id
_entity_poly.type
_entity_poly.pdbx_seq_one_letter_code
_entity_poly.pdbx_strand_id
1 'polypeptide(L)' 'MTIQNVLAQYGPRESMEYDVVIVGGGPAGLSAAIRLKQLATQQHREVSVCVLEKGSEVG' A
#
# COMPACT_ATOMS: atom_id res chain seq x y z
N MET A 1 20.43 -5.96 -16.97
CA MET A 1 19.67 -4.70 -16.86
C MET A 1 20.44 -3.76 -15.96
N THR A 2 20.86 -2.59 -16.48
CA THR A 2 21.48 -1.53 -15.67
C THR A 2 20.41 -0.57 -15.16
N ILE A 3 20.69 0.15 -14.07
CA ILE A 3 19.78 1.18 -13.54
C ILE A 3 19.48 2.25 -14.60
N GLN A 4 20.48 2.62 -15.41
CA GLN A 4 20.30 3.58 -16.51
C GLN A 4 19.24 3.13 -17.53
N ASN A 5 19.21 1.84 -17.90
CA ASN A 5 18.20 1.34 -18.84
C ASN A 5 16.79 1.36 -18.25
N VAL A 6 16.64 1.09 -16.95
CA VAL A 6 15.34 1.13 -16.26
C VAL A 6 14.81 2.57 -16.17
N LEU A 7 15.67 3.53 -15.81
CA LEU A 7 15.30 4.95 -15.73
C LEU A 7 14.94 5.54 -17.09
N ALA A 8 15.65 5.14 -18.16
CA ALA A 8 15.34 5.57 -19.52
C ALA A 8 13.98 5.05 -20.01
N GLN A 9 13.58 3.84 -19.61
CA GLN A 9 12.34 3.20 -20.06
C GLN A 9 11.11 3.60 -19.23
N TYR A 10 11.25 3.73 -17.91
CA TYR A 10 10.12 3.89 -16.99
C TYR A 10 10.13 5.22 -16.22
N GLY A 11 11.16 6.06 -16.41
CA GLY A 11 11.33 7.30 -15.66
C GLY A 11 11.81 7.08 -14.21
N PRO A 12 11.94 8.17 -13.43
CA PRO A 12 12.25 8.09 -12.01
C PRO A 12 11.09 7.42 -11.25
N ARG A 13 11.40 6.67 -10.19
CA ARG A 13 10.38 6.06 -9.33
C ARG A 13 9.83 7.11 -8.38
N GLU A 14 8.50 7.23 -8.34
CA GLU A 14 7.82 7.97 -7.29
C GLU A 14 7.82 7.16 -5.98
N SER A 15 7.86 7.86 -4.85
CA SER A 15 7.85 7.27 -3.52
C SER A 15 6.91 8.04 -2.61
N MET A 16 6.19 7.32 -1.75
CA MET A 16 5.30 7.88 -0.73
C MET A 16 5.53 7.10 0.58
N GLU A 17 5.49 7.80 1.71
CA GLU A 17 5.64 7.18 3.02
C GLU A 17 4.29 6.71 3.58
N TYR A 18 4.27 5.50 4.14
CA TYR A 18 3.13 4.92 4.84
C TYR A 18 3.64 4.12 6.04
N ASP A 19 2.87 4.08 7.14
CA ASP A 19 3.19 3.25 8.30
C ASP A 19 3.04 1.76 7.99
N VAL A 20 2.05 1.41 7.16
CA VAL A 20 1.76 0.05 6.73
C VAL A 20 1.41 0.02 5.24
N VAL A 21 2.06 -0.88 4.49
CA VAL A 21 1.70 -1.23 3.11
C VAL A 21 1.21 -2.67 3.07
N ILE A 22 0.02 -2.89 2.51
CA ILE A 22 -0.60 -4.19 2.30
C ILE A 22 -0.63 -4.45 0.79
N VAL A 23 -0.09 -5.58 0.35
CA VAL A 23 -0.11 -6.00 -1.06
C VAL A 23 -1.16 -7.08 -1.24
N GLY A 24 -2.20 -6.78 -2.02
CA GLY A 24 -3.41 -7.58 -2.23
C GLY A 24 -4.63 -6.93 -1.56
N GLY A 25 -5.61 -6.53 -2.38
CA GLY A 25 -6.88 -5.92 -2.01
C GLY A 25 -8.06 -6.90 -1.95
N GLY A 26 -7.80 -8.19 -1.84
CA GLY A 26 -8.83 -9.21 -1.58
C GLY A 26 -9.29 -9.24 -0.10
N PRO A 27 -10.13 -10.21 0.29
CA PRO A 27 -10.75 -10.26 1.62
C PRO A 27 -9.75 -10.21 2.79
N ALA A 28 -8.60 -10.89 2.67
CA ALA A 28 -7.59 -10.91 3.72
C ALA A 28 -6.91 -9.53 3.90
N GLY A 29 -6.50 -8.90 2.80
CA GLY A 29 -5.82 -7.60 2.83
C GLY A 29 -6.73 -6.47 3.30
N LEU A 30 -7.98 -6.45 2.82
CA LEU A 30 -8.97 -5.48 3.28
C LEU A 30 -9.34 -5.70 4.76
N SER A 31 -9.50 -6.96 5.20
CA SER A 31 -9.77 -7.25 6.62
C SER A 31 -8.63 -6.76 7.51
N ALA A 32 -7.37 -6.96 7.09
CA ALA A 32 -6.20 -6.46 7.80
C ALA A 32 -6.17 -4.92 7.85
N ALA A 33 -6.39 -4.25 6.72
CA ALA A 33 -6.42 -2.78 6.64
C ALA A 33 -7.51 -2.17 7.54
N ILE A 34 -8.73 -2.73 7.48
CA ILE A 34 -9.87 -2.30 8.30
C ILE A 34 -9.56 -2.52 9.77
N ARG A 35 -9.05 -3.69 10.15
CA ARG A 35 -8.76 -4.00 11.55
C ARG A 35 -7.65 -3.12 12.12
N LEU A 36 -6.61 -2.84 11.34
CA LEU A 36 -5.54 -1.91 11.72
C LEU A 36 -6.08 -0.50 12.00
N LYS A 37 -6.92 0.03 11.11
CA LYS A 37 -7.54 1.35 11.31
C LYS A 37 -8.44 1.37 12.55
N GLN A 38 -9.26 0.35 12.76
CA GLN A 38 -10.08 0.23 13.97
C GLN A 38 -9.25 0.23 15.26
N LEU A 39 -8.15 -0.54 15.29
CA LEU A 39 -7.24 -0.57 16.45
C LEU A 39 -6.57 0.79 16.68
N ALA A 40 -6.15 1.47 15.61
CA ALA A 40 -5.57 2.80 15.69
C ALA A 40 -6.56 3.82 16.28
N THR A 41 -7.82 3.81 15.82
CA THR A 41 -8.90 4.63 16.40
C THR A 41 -9.12 4.32 17.88
N GLN A 42 -9.16 3.04 18.27
CA GLN A 42 -9.32 2.63 19.67
C GLN A 42 -8.17 3.13 20.57
N GLN A 43 -6.96 3.22 20.02
CA GLN A 43 -5.78 3.70 20.72
C GLN A 43 -5.55 5.21 20.59
N HIS A 44 -6.48 5.95 19.97
CA HIS A 44 -6.36 7.39 19.71
C HIS A 44 -5.07 7.73 18.96
N ARG A 45 -4.68 6.88 18.01
CA ARG A 45 -3.47 7.02 17.20
C ARG A 45 -3.83 7.12 15.73
N GLU A 46 -3.07 7.93 14.99
CA GLU A 46 -3.11 7.91 13.53
C GLU A 46 -2.12 6.89 12.97
N VAL A 47 -2.56 6.14 11.95
CA VAL A 47 -1.76 5.18 11.20
C VAL A 47 -2.16 5.29 9.73
N SER A 48 -1.22 5.59 8.86
CA SER A 48 -1.38 5.60 7.41
C SER A 48 -1.26 4.17 6.85
N VAL A 49 -2.26 3.74 6.07
CA VAL A 49 -2.32 2.38 5.52
C VAL A 49 -2.56 2.48 4.02
N CYS A 50 -1.67 1.90 3.22
CA CYS A 50 -1.81 1.75 1.78
C CYS A 50 -2.18 0.30 1.44
N VAL A 51 -3.21 0.10 0.62
CA VAL A 51 -3.55 -1.21 0.05
C VAL A 51 -3.30 -1.15 -1.45
N LEU A 52 -2.41 -2.02 -1.94
CA LEU A 52 -2.07 -2.13 -3.35
C LEU A 52 -2.76 -3.35 -3.94
N GLU A 53 -3.62 -3.15 -4.93
CA GLU A 53 -4.26 -4.22 -5.69
C GLU A 53 -3.89 -4.09 -7.17
N LYS A 54 -3.64 -5.24 -7.82
CA LYS A 54 -3.34 -5.33 -9.26
C LYS A 54 -4.62 -5.31 -10.09
N GLY A 55 -5.70 -5.89 -9.57
CA GLY A 55 -7.03 -5.91 -10.15
C GLY A 55 -7.54 -4.51 -10.44
N SER A 56 -8.42 -4.39 -11.44
CA SER A 56 -9.11 -3.15 -11.75
C SER A 56 -10.12 -2.76 -10.67
N GLU A 57 -10.47 -3.69 -9.79
CA GLU A 57 -11.41 -3.54 -8.69
C GLU A 57 -10.85 -4.18 -7.42
N VAL A 58 -11.31 -3.69 -6.27
CA VAL A 58 -11.03 -4.30 -4.96
C VAL A 58 -11.99 -5.45 -4.68
N GLY A 59 -11.52 -6.49 -3.99
CA GLY A 59 -12.27 -7.73 -3.74
C GLY A 59 -11.65 -8.93 -4.40
#